data_AF-A0A4R6Q7N2-F1
#
_entry.id   AF-A0A4R6Q7N2-F1
#
_cell.length_a   1.000
_cell.length_b   1.000
_cell.length_c   1.000
_cell.angle_alpha   90.00
_cell.angle_beta   90.00
_cell.angle_gamma   90.00
#
_symmetry.space_group_name_H-M   'P 1'
#
loop_
_entity.id
_entity.type
_entity.pdbx_description
1 polymer ?
#
loop_
_entity_poly.entity_id
_entity_poly.type
_entity_poly.pdbx_seq_one_letter_code
_entity_poly.pdbx_strand_id
1 'polypeptide(L)'
;MNKFEDTYQHPLIVCKHELDLSDIENLGQFLSKQMKLSIEIDDKVFFKKRIYNAIGTGEARLVSVKSTLIPEKRFHLQLDEIVLFIHTDFIEIKFDIPLDYFHLSELKSRNELLEIDLLKNFFGQLKSIGIDEVHFGIFSEFEKDEGFTYCWKNIYRIMSKYDNYFELEI
;
A
#
# COMPACT_ATOMS: atom_id res chain seq x y z
N MET A 1 -13.22 31.90 -2.73
CA MET A 1 -12.74 31.17 -3.91
C MET A 1 -11.42 30.52 -3.53
N ASN A 2 -11.44 29.19 -3.52
CA ASN A 2 -10.43 28.30 -2.94
C ASN A 2 -9.08 28.47 -3.62
N LYS A 3 -8.04 28.84 -2.84
CA LYS A 3 -6.65 28.91 -3.31
C LYS A 3 -5.89 27.59 -3.10
N PHE A 4 -6.54 26.56 -2.55
CA PHE A 4 -5.93 25.27 -2.21
C PHE A 4 -6.25 24.15 -3.20
N GLU A 5 -7.19 24.34 -4.13
CA GLU A 5 -7.60 23.33 -5.12
C GLU A 5 -6.59 23.14 -6.26
N ASP A 6 -5.59 24.03 -6.41
CA ASP A 6 -4.64 24.02 -7.54
C ASP A 6 -3.24 23.46 -7.23
N THR A 7 -2.99 22.95 -6.02
CA THR A 7 -1.65 22.41 -5.66
C THR A 7 -1.72 20.91 -5.46
N TYR A 8 -0.98 20.18 -6.30
CA TYR A 8 -0.82 18.72 -6.21
C TYR A 8 -0.57 18.26 -4.76
N GLN A 9 -1.37 17.32 -4.29
CA GLN A 9 -1.27 16.73 -2.96
C GLN A 9 -0.91 15.25 -3.06
N HIS A 10 0.22 14.89 -2.46
CA HIS A 10 0.64 13.50 -2.37
C HIS A 10 -0.32 12.71 -1.47
N PRO A 11 -1.01 11.67 -1.99
CA PRO A 11 -1.86 10.83 -1.18
C PRO A 11 -1.00 9.92 -0.27
N LEU A 12 -1.39 9.82 1.00
CA LEU A 12 -1.07 8.65 1.81
C LEU A 12 -2.17 7.61 1.58
N ILE A 13 -1.77 6.40 1.20
CA ILE A 13 -2.67 5.27 0.98
C ILE A 13 -2.20 4.12 1.86
N VAL A 14 -3.06 3.67 2.78
CA VAL A 14 -2.70 2.64 3.77
C VAL A 14 -3.86 1.69 4.03
N CYS A 15 -3.54 0.49 4.49
CA CYS A 15 -4.54 -0.48 4.96
C CYS A 15 -4.00 -1.29 6.14
N LYS A 16 -4.88 -1.67 7.06
CA LYS A 16 -4.54 -2.57 8.16
C LYS A 16 -4.35 -4.00 7.62
N HIS A 17 -3.48 -4.79 8.25
CA HIS A 17 -3.39 -6.23 7.97
C HIS A 17 -3.16 -7.07 9.23
N GLU A 18 -3.34 -8.39 9.08
CA GLU A 18 -3.02 -9.40 10.10
C GLU A 18 -2.05 -10.46 9.56
N LEU A 19 -1.32 -10.14 8.49
CA LEU A 19 -0.28 -11.01 7.91
C LEU A 19 0.73 -11.48 8.96
N ASP A 20 1.13 -12.75 8.84
CA ASP A 20 2.27 -13.28 9.59
C ASP A 20 3.59 -12.79 8.96
N LEU A 21 4.34 -12.02 9.74
CA LEU A 21 5.59 -11.37 9.34
C LEU A 21 6.83 -12.00 9.97
N SER A 22 6.68 -13.14 10.65
CA SER A 22 7.77 -13.83 11.35
C SER A 22 8.85 -14.35 10.39
N ASP A 23 8.45 -14.82 9.22
CA ASP A 23 9.31 -15.44 8.23
C ASP A 23 8.97 -14.99 6.79
N ILE A 24 10.00 -14.60 6.04
CA ILE A 24 9.85 -14.05 4.69
C ILE A 24 9.45 -15.12 3.67
N GLU A 25 9.88 -16.37 3.86
CA GLU A 25 9.57 -17.47 2.94
C GLU A 25 8.08 -17.80 3.04
N ASN A 26 7.58 -18.00 4.26
CA ASN A 26 6.17 -18.23 4.54
C ASN A 26 5.30 -17.07 4.04
N LEU A 27 5.71 -15.82 4.29
CA LEU A 27 5.01 -14.64 3.76
C LEU A 27 4.99 -14.65 2.23
N GLY A 28 6.13 -14.92 1.59
CA GLY A 28 6.26 -14.98 0.14
C GLY A 28 5.37 -16.06 -0.49
N GLN A 29 5.32 -17.25 0.11
CA GLN A 29 4.45 -18.36 -0.30
C GLN A 29 2.96 -18.01 -0.11
N PHE A 30 2.60 -17.39 1.01
CA PHE A 30 1.23 -16.94 1.28
C PHE A 30 0.77 -15.91 0.24
N LEU A 31 1.52 -14.82 0.09
CA LEU A 31 1.21 -13.74 -0.87
C LEU A 31 1.14 -14.28 -2.29
N SER A 32 2.02 -15.20 -2.65
CA SER A 32 1.98 -15.89 -3.94
C SER A 32 0.68 -16.59 -4.24
N LYS A 33 0.22 -17.38 -3.28
CA LYS A 33 -0.95 -18.23 -3.46
C LYS A 33 -2.21 -17.37 -3.53
N GLN A 34 -2.35 -16.41 -2.62
CA GLN A 34 -3.54 -15.59 -2.51
C GLN A 34 -3.67 -14.61 -3.67
N MET A 35 -2.62 -13.85 -3.96
CA MET A 35 -2.63 -12.85 -5.02
C MET A 35 -2.37 -13.45 -6.42
N LYS A 36 -2.26 -14.78 -6.54
CA LYS A 36 -1.98 -15.53 -7.78
C LYS A 36 -0.72 -15.04 -8.52
N LEU A 37 0.35 -14.86 -7.77
CA LEU A 37 1.62 -14.28 -8.22
C LEU A 37 2.67 -15.37 -8.39
N SER A 38 3.25 -15.61 -9.59
CA SER A 38 4.32 -16.61 -9.79
C SER A 38 5.60 -16.29 -8.98
N ILE A 39 6.20 -17.28 -8.29
CA ILE A 39 7.42 -17.11 -7.46
C ILE A 39 8.67 -17.64 -8.15
N GLU A 40 9.74 -16.85 -8.16
CA GLU A 40 11.12 -17.34 -8.23
C GLU A 40 11.85 -16.96 -6.93
N ILE A 41 12.76 -17.81 -6.44
CA ILE A 41 13.53 -17.57 -5.22
C ILE A 41 15.01 -17.47 -5.64
N ASP A 42 15.66 -16.34 -5.37
CA ASP A 42 17.09 -16.15 -5.61
C ASP A 42 17.83 -16.19 -4.26
N ASP A 43 18.65 -17.22 -4.08
CA ASP A 43 19.30 -17.60 -2.81
C ASP A 43 20.45 -16.67 -2.38
N LYS A 44 20.74 -15.61 -3.14
CA LYS A 44 21.93 -14.77 -2.94
C LYS A 44 21.68 -13.45 -2.22
N VAL A 45 20.96 -13.46 -1.10
CA VAL A 45 20.75 -12.34 -0.15
C VAL A 45 19.49 -11.48 -0.40
N PHE A 46 18.75 -11.70 -1.50
CA PHE A 46 17.49 -11.01 -1.75
C PHE A 46 16.46 -12.00 -2.28
N PHE A 47 15.32 -12.15 -1.59
CA PHE A 47 14.16 -12.77 -2.22
C PHE A 47 13.83 -11.97 -3.49
N LYS A 48 14.22 -12.49 -4.65
CA LYS A 48 13.86 -11.94 -5.95
C LYS A 48 12.85 -12.87 -6.61
N LYS A 49 11.59 -12.47 -6.52
CA LYS A 49 10.46 -13.08 -7.22
C LYS A 49 10.27 -12.40 -8.58
N ARG A 50 9.80 -13.14 -9.58
CA ARG A 50 9.37 -12.62 -10.89
C ARG A 50 7.98 -13.18 -11.16
N ILE A 51 7.01 -12.34 -11.48
CA ILE A 51 5.64 -12.79 -11.78
C ILE A 51 5.45 -12.82 -13.29
N TYR A 52 4.56 -13.71 -13.74
CA TYR A 52 3.95 -13.58 -15.05
C TYR A 52 2.44 -13.63 -14.80
N ASN A 53 1.76 -12.50 -14.99
CA ASN A 53 0.31 -12.44 -15.12
C ASN A 53 -0.03 -13.12 -16.47
N ALA A 54 -1.18 -13.80 -16.57
CA ALA A 54 -1.71 -14.26 -17.86
C ALA A 54 -1.91 -13.12 -18.87
N ILE A 55 -1.85 -11.85 -18.41
CA ILE A 55 -2.01 -10.62 -19.19
C ILE A 55 -0.76 -9.70 -19.10
N GLY A 56 0.33 -10.08 -18.42
CA GLY A 56 1.50 -9.19 -18.28
C GLY A 56 2.76 -9.80 -17.66
N THR A 57 3.93 -9.45 -18.19
CA THR A 57 5.26 -9.96 -17.82
C THR A 57 5.90 -9.20 -16.65
N GLY A 58 5.17 -9.00 -15.57
CA GLY A 58 5.60 -8.13 -14.47
C GLY A 58 6.41 -8.80 -13.36
N GLU A 59 7.59 -8.30 -12.97
CA GLU A 59 8.37 -8.91 -11.87
C GLU A 59 7.92 -8.39 -10.49
N ALA A 60 7.38 -9.24 -9.60
CA ALA A 60 7.19 -8.81 -8.20
C ALA A 60 8.32 -9.22 -7.29
N ARG A 61 8.79 -8.33 -6.43
CA ARG A 61 9.96 -8.57 -5.59
C ARG A 61 9.64 -8.33 -4.12
N LEU A 62 9.76 -9.37 -3.29
CA LEU A 62 9.61 -9.26 -1.82
C LEU A 62 10.98 -9.20 -1.16
N VAL A 63 11.29 -8.14 -0.41
CA VAL A 63 12.60 -7.96 0.24
C VAL A 63 12.40 -7.66 1.72
N SER A 64 13.23 -8.26 2.58
CA SER A 64 13.33 -7.87 3.98
C SER A 64 14.08 -6.54 4.11
N VAL A 65 13.50 -5.62 4.85
CA VAL A 65 14.05 -4.28 5.07
C VAL A 65 14.38 -4.14 6.55
N LYS A 66 15.58 -3.65 6.85
CA LYS A 66 15.96 -3.19 8.19
C LYS A 66 16.19 -1.70 8.12
N SER A 67 15.21 -0.92 8.58
CA SER A 67 15.33 0.54 8.69
C SER A 67 15.66 0.92 10.12
N THR A 68 16.70 1.74 10.30
CA THR A 68 17.01 2.35 11.61
C THR A 68 16.07 3.51 11.93
N LEU A 69 15.45 4.12 10.91
CA LEU A 69 14.55 5.27 11.04
C LEU A 69 13.10 4.85 11.30
N ILE A 70 12.67 3.71 10.72
CA ILE A 70 11.32 3.15 10.90
C ILE A 70 11.46 1.66 11.23
N PRO A 71 11.75 1.31 12.49
CA PRO A 71 12.00 -0.07 12.90
C PRO A 71 10.83 -1.02 12.63
N GLU A 72 9.61 -0.48 12.53
CA GLU A 72 8.38 -1.22 12.26
C GLU A 72 8.27 -1.68 10.81
N LYS A 73 9.04 -1.10 9.88
CA LYS A 73 9.07 -1.51 8.48
C LYS A 73 9.81 -2.84 8.34
N ARG A 74 9.10 -3.89 7.94
CA ARG A 74 9.61 -5.27 7.90
C ARG A 74 9.99 -5.71 6.49
N PHE A 75 9.09 -5.44 5.54
CA PHE A 75 9.24 -5.92 4.17
C PHE A 75 8.84 -4.85 3.14
N HIS A 76 9.30 -5.08 1.91
CA HIS A 76 8.91 -4.32 0.74
C HIS A 76 8.52 -5.32 -0.36
N LEU A 77 7.29 -5.23 -0.86
CA LEU A 77 6.82 -5.97 -2.04
C LEU A 77 6.63 -5.00 -3.21
N GLN A 78 7.50 -5.08 -4.21
CA GLN A 78 7.31 -4.41 -5.51
C GLN A 78 6.37 -5.24 -6.37
N LEU A 79 5.44 -4.61 -7.07
CA LEU A 79 4.46 -5.16 -8.00
C LEU A 79 4.35 -4.23 -9.22
N ASP A 80 5.15 -4.41 -10.28
CA ASP A 80 5.16 -3.51 -11.45
C ASP A 80 5.17 -2.02 -11.05
N GLU A 81 4.05 -1.31 -11.20
CA GLU A 81 3.85 0.11 -10.89
C GLU A 81 3.40 0.39 -9.44
N ILE A 82 3.36 -0.63 -8.58
CA ILE A 82 2.86 -0.55 -7.21
C ILE A 82 3.92 -1.08 -6.24
N VAL A 83 4.08 -0.38 -5.13
CA VAL A 83 4.99 -0.72 -4.05
C VAL A 83 4.22 -0.84 -2.75
N LEU A 84 4.36 -1.97 -2.07
CA LEU A 84 3.83 -2.20 -0.74
C LEU A 84 4.96 -2.18 0.29
N PHE A 85 4.92 -1.22 1.21
CA PHE A 85 5.75 -1.23 2.41
C PHE A 85 4.96 -1.88 3.54
N ILE A 86 5.40 -3.06 3.95
CA ILE A 86 4.72 -3.87 4.97
C ILE A 86 5.33 -3.53 6.33
N HIS A 87 4.55 -2.84 7.15
CA HIS A 87 4.85 -2.55 8.55
C HIS A 87 4.34 -3.67 9.45
N THR A 88 4.44 -3.53 10.76
CA THR A 88 4.05 -4.60 11.68
C THR A 88 2.55 -4.89 11.66
N ASP A 89 1.72 -3.86 11.50
CA ASP A 89 0.26 -3.93 11.61
C ASP A 89 -0.51 -3.20 10.48
N PHE A 90 0.19 -2.67 9.48
CA PHE A 90 -0.40 -2.04 8.31
C PHE A 90 0.53 -2.05 7.08
N ILE A 91 -0.04 -1.82 5.90
CA ILE A 91 0.67 -1.67 4.64
C ILE A 91 0.53 -0.23 4.17
N GLU A 92 1.64 0.39 3.79
CA GLU A 92 1.66 1.63 3.01
C GLU A 92 1.79 1.30 1.53
N ILE A 93 0.93 1.89 0.71
CA ILE A 93 0.79 1.62 -0.72
C ILE A 93 1.30 2.83 -1.48
N LYS A 94 2.27 2.64 -2.37
CA LYS A 94 2.72 3.66 -3.31
C LYS A 94 2.51 3.21 -4.74
N PHE A 95 2.15 4.16 -5.58
CA PHE A 95 2.09 3.99 -7.02
C PHE A 95 3.27 4.74 -7.63
N ASP A 96 3.93 4.13 -8.62
CA ASP A 96 5.02 4.76 -9.37
C ASP A 96 4.50 5.83 -10.35
N ILE A 97 3.20 5.77 -10.66
CA ILE A 97 2.49 6.85 -11.35
C ILE A 97 2.15 7.99 -10.38
N PRO A 98 2.30 9.27 -10.78
CA PRO A 98 1.84 10.39 -9.98
C PRO A 98 0.32 10.30 -9.75
N LEU A 99 -0.09 10.28 -8.48
CA LEU A 99 -1.49 10.31 -8.07
C LEU A 99 -1.72 11.55 -7.22
N ASP A 100 -2.73 12.32 -7.56
CA ASP A 100 -3.18 13.45 -6.77
C ASP A 100 -4.32 13.04 -5.84
N TYR A 101 -4.25 13.44 -4.57
CA TYR A 101 -5.28 13.12 -3.58
C TYR A 101 -6.66 13.66 -3.96
N PHE A 102 -6.77 14.90 -4.44
CA PHE A 102 -8.06 15.49 -4.77
C PHE A 102 -8.71 14.79 -5.97
N HIS A 103 -7.90 14.35 -6.94
CA HIS A 103 -8.39 13.51 -8.03
C HIS A 103 -8.95 12.16 -7.52
N LEU A 104 -8.25 11.49 -6.61
CA LEU A 104 -8.75 10.25 -5.99
C LEU A 104 -10.04 10.50 -5.18
N SER A 105 -10.10 11.60 -4.43
CA SER A 105 -11.29 11.99 -3.66
C SER A 105 -12.49 12.27 -4.58
N GLU A 106 -12.26 12.93 -5.72
CA GLU A 106 -13.30 13.19 -6.71
C GLU A 106 -13.82 11.88 -7.33
N LEU A 107 -12.93 10.98 -7.75
CA LEU A 107 -13.30 9.66 -8.27
C LEU A 107 -14.09 8.85 -7.23
N LYS A 108 -13.70 8.91 -5.95
CA LYS A 108 -14.45 8.28 -4.86
C LYS A 108 -15.85 8.85 -4.73
N SER A 109 -16.00 10.19 -4.80
CA SER A 109 -17.30 10.86 -4.70
C SER A 109 -18.27 10.47 -5.82
N ARG A 110 -17.73 10.09 -6.98
CA ARG A 110 -18.48 9.62 -8.15
C ARG A 110 -18.64 8.10 -8.20
N ASN A 111 -18.07 7.36 -7.25
CA ASN A 111 -17.97 5.89 -7.24
C ASN A 111 -17.20 5.30 -8.45
N GLU A 112 -16.31 6.07 -9.06
CA GLU A 112 -15.56 5.69 -10.27
C GLU A 112 -14.18 5.07 -9.95
N LEU A 113 -13.75 5.11 -8.68
CA LEU A 113 -12.40 4.69 -8.29
C LEU A 113 -12.15 3.19 -8.55
N LEU A 114 -13.18 2.35 -8.38
CA LEU A 114 -13.13 0.91 -8.69
C LEU A 114 -13.45 0.59 -10.16
N GLU A 115 -13.72 1.60 -10.99
CA GLU A 115 -13.86 1.43 -12.46
C GLU A 115 -12.50 1.47 -13.16
N ILE A 116 -11.48 2.04 -12.51
CA ILE A 116 -10.10 2.03 -13.01
C ILE A 116 -9.53 0.63 -12.88
N ASP A 117 -9.23 -0.01 -14.02
CA ASP A 117 -8.77 -1.41 -14.09
C ASP A 117 -7.55 -1.68 -13.19
N LEU A 118 -6.58 -0.78 -13.13
CA LEU A 118 -5.41 -0.90 -12.25
C LEU A 118 -5.83 -1.02 -10.78
N LEU A 119 -6.63 -0.09 -10.29
CA LEU A 119 -7.08 -0.04 -8.89
C LEU A 119 -8.00 -1.20 -8.56
N LYS A 120 -8.96 -1.52 -9.45
CA LYS A 120 -9.87 -2.65 -9.30
C LYS A 120 -9.13 -3.97 -9.15
N ASN A 121 -8.18 -4.24 -10.03
CA ASN A 121 -7.40 -5.47 -10.00
C ASN A 121 -6.53 -5.54 -8.76
N PHE A 122 -5.84 -4.45 -8.42
CA PHE A 122 -4.97 -4.39 -7.26
C PHE A 122 -5.73 -4.53 -5.93
N PHE A 123 -6.85 -3.84 -5.75
CA PHE A 123 -7.67 -4.00 -4.55
C PHE A 123 -8.32 -5.38 -4.45
N GLY A 124 -8.68 -6.01 -5.58
CA GLY A 124 -9.04 -7.42 -5.59
C GLY A 124 -7.92 -8.33 -5.06
N GLN A 125 -6.65 -8.00 -5.30
CA GLN A 125 -5.51 -8.73 -4.72
C GLN A 125 -5.34 -8.43 -3.22
N LEU A 126 -5.54 -7.19 -2.76
CA LEU A 126 -5.53 -6.88 -1.33
C LEU A 126 -6.62 -7.65 -0.58
N LYS A 127 -7.83 -7.72 -1.15
CA LYS A 127 -8.91 -8.53 -0.60
C LYS A 127 -8.56 -10.02 -0.48
N SER A 128 -7.83 -10.55 -1.45
CA SER A 128 -7.38 -11.95 -1.40
C SER A 128 -6.44 -12.27 -0.23
N ILE A 129 -5.78 -11.26 0.34
CA ILE A 129 -4.90 -11.39 1.50
C ILE A 129 -5.57 -10.94 2.82
N GLY A 130 -6.89 -10.76 2.82
CA GLY A 130 -7.69 -10.46 4.01
C GLY A 130 -7.77 -8.98 4.36
N ILE A 131 -7.64 -8.09 3.37
CA ILE A 131 -7.78 -6.65 3.54
C ILE A 131 -9.11 -6.21 2.93
N ASP A 132 -10.02 -5.70 3.76
CA ASP A 132 -11.36 -5.30 3.32
C ASP A 132 -11.51 -3.78 3.16
N GLU A 133 -10.55 -3.00 3.65
CA GLU A 133 -10.62 -1.54 3.67
C GLU A 133 -9.28 -0.89 3.33
N VAL A 134 -9.34 0.18 2.53
CA VAL A 134 -8.20 1.03 2.19
C VAL A 134 -8.50 2.47 2.58
N HIS A 135 -7.54 3.12 3.21
CA HIS A 135 -7.66 4.46 3.75
C HIS A 135 -6.79 5.43 2.96
N PHE A 136 -7.33 6.61 2.71
CA PHE A 136 -6.71 7.68 1.94
C PHE A 136 -6.62 8.95 2.78
N GLY A 137 -5.51 9.67 2.66
CA GLY A 137 -5.33 10.99 3.25
C GLY A 137 -4.23 11.78 2.54
N ILE A 138 -3.88 12.97 3.05
CA ILE A 138 -2.81 13.80 2.49
C ILE A 138 -1.53 13.64 3.31
N PHE A 139 -0.42 13.28 2.68
CA PHE A 139 0.85 12.98 3.36
C PHE A 139 1.38 14.13 4.23
N SER A 140 1.29 15.38 3.77
CA SER A 140 1.79 16.56 4.51
C SER A 140 1.04 16.84 5.81
N GLU A 141 -0.15 16.26 5.99
CA GLU A 141 -0.91 16.36 7.23
C GLU A 141 -0.36 15.41 8.32
N PHE A 142 0.42 14.40 7.95
CA PHE A 142 1.03 13.44 8.90
C PHE A 142 2.32 13.92 9.53
N GLU A 143 3.07 14.80 8.87
CA GLU A 143 4.41 15.25 9.32
C GLU A 143 4.39 16.14 10.57
N LYS A 144 3.21 16.44 11.13
CA LYS A 144 3.02 17.43 12.20
C LYS A 144 3.13 16.88 13.63
N ASP A 145 3.20 15.56 13.83
CA ASP A 145 3.30 14.93 15.17
C ASP A 145 4.75 14.47 15.46
N GLU A 146 5.44 15.09 16.42
CA GLU A 146 6.76 14.65 16.92
C GLU A 146 6.66 13.39 17.80
N GLY A 147 7.61 12.46 17.68
CA GLY A 147 7.67 11.24 18.51
C GLY A 147 6.77 10.08 18.05
N PHE A 148 6.40 10.07 16.77
CA PHE A 148 5.48 9.12 16.17
C PHE A 148 6.06 7.69 16.06
N THR A 149 5.40 6.72 16.68
CA THR A 149 5.62 5.29 16.40
C THR A 149 4.80 4.90 15.18
N TYR A 150 5.45 4.29 14.18
CA TYR A 150 4.85 3.96 12.89
C TYR A 150 4.01 2.67 12.97
N CYS A 151 2.84 2.77 13.63
CA CYS A 151 1.87 1.69 13.81
C CYS A 151 0.45 2.11 13.41
N TRP A 152 -0.40 1.14 13.12
CA TRP A 152 -1.76 1.35 12.62
C TRP A 152 -2.58 2.30 13.50
N LYS A 153 -2.55 2.09 14.83
CA LYS A 153 -3.29 2.91 15.79
C LYS A 153 -2.96 4.39 15.65
N ASN A 154 -1.69 4.72 15.45
CA ASN A 154 -1.25 6.11 15.34
C ASN A 154 -1.55 6.67 13.95
N ILE A 155 -1.33 5.90 12.89
CA ILE A 155 -1.66 6.26 11.50
C ILE A 155 -3.15 6.60 11.40
N TYR A 156 -4.02 5.68 11.84
CA TYR A 156 -5.47 5.87 11.82
C TYR A 156 -5.90 7.08 12.64
N ARG A 157 -5.35 7.26 13.86
CA ARG A 157 -5.65 8.42 14.71
C ARG A 157 -5.30 9.75 14.05
N ILE A 158 -4.21 9.80 13.28
CA ILE A 158 -3.81 11.02 12.57
C ILE A 158 -4.76 11.24 11.39
N MET A 159 -4.99 10.23 10.57
CA MET A 159 -5.93 10.27 9.44
C MET A 159 -7.30 10.80 9.84
N SER A 160 -7.88 10.19 10.88
CA SER A 160 -9.23 10.48 11.32
C SER A 160 -9.41 11.90 11.90
N LYS A 161 -8.33 12.66 12.13
CA LYS A 161 -8.40 14.03 12.62
C LYS A 161 -8.57 15.06 11.51
N TYR A 162 -8.24 14.71 10.28
CA TYR A 162 -8.21 15.64 9.17
C TYR A 162 -9.45 15.47 8.30
N ASP A 163 -9.96 16.59 7.78
CA ASP A 163 -11.13 16.59 6.89
C ASP A 163 -10.83 15.90 5.55
N ASN A 164 -9.56 15.87 5.15
CA ASN A 164 -9.07 15.21 3.95
C ASN A 164 -8.75 13.73 4.21
N TYR A 165 -9.72 13.01 4.77
CA TYR A 165 -9.66 11.58 5.02
C TYR A 165 -10.89 10.89 4.43
N PHE A 166 -10.68 9.79 3.71
CA PHE A 166 -11.75 8.88 3.35
C PHE A 166 -11.29 7.42 3.35
N GLU A 167 -12.24 6.52 3.52
CA GLU A 167 -12.05 5.07 3.41
C GLU A 167 -12.82 4.50 2.22
N LEU A 168 -12.35 3.33 1.76
CA LEU A 168 -12.92 2.57 0.67
C LEU A 168 -12.97 1.10 1.07
N GLU A 169 -14.18 0.58 1.18
CA GLU A 169 -14.42 -0.86 1.23
C GLU A 169 -14.12 -1.47 -0.15
N ILE A 170 -13.34 -2.56 -0.18
CA ILE A 170 -12.85 -3.22 -1.41
C ILE A 170 -13.28 -4.69 -1.48
#